data_AF-A0AA37XKB0-F1
#
_entry.id   AF-A0AA37XKB0-F1
#
_cell.length_a   1.000
_cell.length_b   1.000
_cell.length_c   1.000
_cell.angle_alpha   90.00
_cell.angle_beta   90.00
_cell.angle_gamma   90.00
#
_symmetry.space_group_name_H-M   'P 1'
#
loop_
_entity.id
_entity.type
_entity.pdbx_description
1 polymer ?
#
loop_
_entity_poly.entity_id
_entity_poly.type
_entity_poly.pdbx_seq_one_letter_code
_entity_poly.pdbx_strand_id
1 'polypeptide(L)'
;MQRYFTNEKYEGKDTYSLSGEPYHHITHVMRMQEGDRIYLVFSDQVTIQAKITSINEQKVFVEEVAKESQKKELPLAVTIACGYPKGDKFDWLVQKATELGAAAFIGFPAKTSIVKWDQKN
;
A
#
# COMPACT_ATOMS: atom_id res chain seq x y z
N MET A 1 12.99 4.57 -4.46
CA MET A 1 12.70 3.21 -4.98
C MET A 1 11.23 2.91 -4.74
N GLN A 2 10.51 2.39 -5.73
CA GLN A 2 9.05 2.24 -5.67
C GLN A 2 8.61 1.10 -4.72
N ARG A 3 7.43 1.23 -4.11
CA ARG A 3 6.84 0.21 -3.22
C ARG A 3 5.52 -0.28 -3.80
N TYR A 4 5.34 -1.59 -3.85
CA TYR A 4 4.12 -2.24 -4.32
C TYR A 4 3.57 -3.12 -3.21
N PHE A 5 2.27 -2.99 -2.95
CA PHE A 5 1.58 -3.68 -1.86
C PHE A 5 0.83 -4.89 -2.42
N THR A 6 0.96 -6.03 -1.75
CA THR A 6 0.27 -7.28 -2.11
C THR A 6 -0.74 -7.66 -1.02
N ASN A 7 -1.76 -8.40 -1.43
CA ASN A 7 -2.70 -9.04 -0.51
C ASN A 7 -2.23 -10.43 -0.06
N GLU A 8 -1.03 -10.85 -0.48
CA GLU A 8 -0.44 -12.14 -0.16
C GLU A 8 0.38 -12.07 1.13
N LYS A 9 0.55 -13.20 1.82
CA LYS A 9 1.49 -13.30 2.94
C LYS A 9 2.89 -13.62 2.41
N TYR A 10 3.91 -13.31 3.19
CA TYR A 10 5.26 -13.68 2.81
C TYR A 10 5.47 -15.18 2.97
N GLU A 11 5.82 -15.86 1.88
CA GLU A 11 5.99 -17.32 1.86
C GLU A 11 7.47 -17.75 1.84
N GLY A 12 8.43 -16.82 1.89
CA GLY A 12 9.86 -17.17 1.85
C GLY A 12 10.32 -17.75 0.52
N LYS A 13 9.62 -17.43 -0.58
CA LYS A 13 10.03 -17.79 -1.94
C LYS A 13 11.15 -16.88 -2.42
N ASP A 14 12.01 -17.42 -3.28
CA ASP A 14 13.05 -16.64 -3.96
C ASP A 14 12.46 -15.69 -5.00
N THR A 15 11.33 -16.05 -5.62
CA THR A 15 10.71 -15.29 -6.72
C THR A 15 9.23 -15.00 -6.50
N TYR A 16 8.80 -13.82 -6.93
CA TYR A 16 7.41 -13.36 -6.91
C TYR A 16 7.00 -12.81 -8.28
N SER A 17 5.69 -12.75 -8.55
CA SER A 17 5.16 -12.14 -9.77
C SER A 17 4.08 -11.11 -9.46
N LEU A 18 4.13 -9.97 -10.14
CA LEU A 18 3.19 -8.86 -10.03
C LEU A 18 2.35 -8.78 -11.30
N SER A 19 1.03 -8.66 -11.16
CA SER A 19 0.08 -8.50 -12.27
C SER A 19 -0.89 -7.34 -11.98
N GLY A 20 -1.74 -6.99 -12.96
CA GLY A 20 -2.78 -5.98 -12.78
C GLY A 20 -2.22 -4.55 -12.62
N GLU A 21 -2.69 -3.83 -11.61
CA GLU A 21 -2.28 -2.44 -11.36
C GLU A 21 -0.77 -2.27 -11.11
N PRO A 22 -0.11 -3.06 -10.23
CA PRO A 22 1.33 -3.03 -10.11
C PRO A 22 2.07 -3.23 -11.43
N TYR A 23 1.64 -4.18 -12.26
CA TYR A 23 2.25 -4.41 -13.58
C TYR A 23 2.17 -3.15 -14.45
N HIS A 24 0.99 -2.55 -14.58
CA HIS A 24 0.81 -1.33 -15.37
C HIS A 24 1.65 -0.17 -14.83
N HIS A 25 1.67 0.02 -13.51
CA HIS A 25 2.43 1.09 -12.89
C HIS A 25 3.95 0.91 -13.07
N ILE A 26 4.47 -0.32 -12.96
CA ILE A 26 5.90 -0.61 -13.19
C ILE A 26 6.29 -0.35 -14.65
N THR A 27 5.52 -0.87 -15.60
CA THR A 27 5.92 -0.95 -17.02
C THR A 27 5.55 0.29 -17.83
N HIS A 28 4.37 0.87 -17.60
CA HIS A 28 3.85 1.96 -18.45
C HIS A 28 4.06 3.34 -17.81
N VAL A 29 3.89 3.43 -16.49
CA VAL A 29 4.03 4.70 -15.76
C VAL A 29 5.49 4.95 -15.37
N MET A 30 6.08 4.01 -14.63
CA MET A 30 7.46 4.13 -14.17
C MET A 30 8.49 3.73 -15.22
N ARG A 31 8.09 2.92 -16.21
CA ARG A 31 8.94 2.42 -17.32
C ARG A 31 10.20 1.71 -16.82
N MET A 32 10.05 0.96 -15.73
CA MET A 32 11.14 0.18 -15.14
C MET A 32 11.49 -1.01 -16.04
N GLN A 33 12.74 -1.46 -15.97
CA GLN A 33 13.29 -2.51 -16.81
C GLN A 33 13.87 -3.65 -15.96
N GLU A 34 14.23 -4.74 -16.63
CA GLU A 34 15.02 -5.80 -16.02
C GLU A 34 16.29 -5.21 -15.39
N GLY A 35 16.59 -5.63 -14.17
CA GLY A 35 17.70 -5.06 -13.39
C GLY A 35 17.26 -4.04 -12.35
N ASP A 36 16.14 -3.35 -12.54
CA ASP A 36 15.64 -2.36 -11.59
C ASP A 36 15.17 -3.01 -10.29
N ARG A 37 15.16 -2.22 -9.22
CA ARG A 37 14.80 -2.69 -7.88
C ARG A 37 13.51 -2.02 -7.41
N ILE A 38 12.69 -2.80 -6.72
CA ILE A 38 11.45 -2.37 -6.09
C ILE A 38 11.38 -2.89 -4.66
N TYR A 39 10.48 -2.33 -3.87
CA TYR A 39 10.03 -2.96 -2.63
C TYR A 39 8.70 -3.67 -2.86
N LEU A 40 8.60 -4.90 -2.37
CA LEU A 40 7.37 -5.65 -2.30
C LEU A 40 6.94 -5.74 -0.83
N VAL A 41 5.74 -5.24 -0.54
CA VAL A 41 5.16 -5.19 0.81
C VAL A 41 4.06 -6.24 0.89
N PHE A 42 4.19 -7.18 1.82
CA PHE A 42 3.23 -8.26 2.05
C PHE A 42 2.21 -7.88 3.12
N SER A 43 1.08 -8.59 3.12
CA SER A 43 -0.05 -8.34 4.03
C SER A 43 0.28 -8.57 5.52
N ASP A 44 1.34 -9.31 5.82
CA ASP A 44 1.87 -9.59 7.16
C ASP A 44 2.99 -8.61 7.58
N GLN A 45 3.07 -7.45 6.92
CA GLN A 45 4.04 -6.37 7.17
C GLN A 45 5.49 -6.72 6.86
N VAL A 46 5.77 -7.91 6.31
CA VAL A 46 7.08 -8.20 5.75
C VAL A 46 7.27 -7.35 4.50
N THR A 47 8.41 -6.66 4.40
CA THR A 47 8.82 -5.97 3.18
C THR A 47 10.13 -6.56 2.70
N ILE A 48 10.22 -6.84 1.40
CA ILE A 48 11.46 -7.22 0.75
C ILE A 48 11.85 -6.19 -0.30
N GLN A 49 13.14 -6.01 -0.50
CA GLN A 49 13.70 -5.44 -1.71
C GLN A 49 13.83 -6.56 -2.73
N ALA A 50 13.25 -6.37 -3.90
CA ALA A 50 13.31 -7.35 -4.99
C ALA A 50 13.85 -6.70 -6.27
N LYS A 51 14.52 -7.50 -7.10
CA LYS A 51 15.07 -7.09 -8.40
C LYS A 51 14.19 -7.65 -9.50
N ILE A 52 13.84 -6.82 -10.49
CA ILE A 52 13.12 -7.27 -11.68
C ILE A 52 14.03 -8.19 -12.50
N THR A 53 13.59 -9.42 -12.70
CA THR A 53 14.33 -10.44 -13.47
C THR A 53 13.79 -10.59 -14.88
N SER A 54 12.48 -10.44 -15.07
CA SER A 54 11.86 -10.41 -16.40
C SER A 54 10.51 -9.70 -16.38
N ILE A 55 10.11 -9.18 -17.54
CA ILE A 55 8.80 -8.58 -17.77
C ILE A 55 8.20 -9.25 -18.99
N ASN A 56 7.00 -9.82 -18.85
CA ASN A 56 6.21 -10.31 -19.98
C ASN A 56 4.98 -9.42 -20.21
N GLU A 57 4.10 -9.79 -21.15
CA GLU A 57 2.95 -8.97 -21.55
C GLU A 57 1.95 -8.61 -20.42
N GLN A 58 1.94 -9.35 -19.30
CA GLN A 58 0.97 -9.16 -18.23
C GLN A 58 1.55 -9.24 -16.81
N LYS A 59 2.82 -9.61 -16.67
CA LYS A 59 3.47 -9.86 -15.38
C LYS A 59 4.89 -9.33 -15.34
N VAL A 60 5.25 -8.83 -14.16
CA VAL A 60 6.64 -8.54 -13.78
C VAL A 60 7.10 -9.62 -12.81
N PHE A 61 8.21 -10.27 -13.13
CA PHE A 61 8.85 -11.24 -12.25
C PHE A 61 9.99 -10.58 -11.50
N VAL A 62 10.06 -10.87 -10.20
CA VAL A 62 11.06 -10.29 -9.31
C VAL A 62 11.67 -11.36 -8.42
N GLU A 63 12.95 -11.18 -8.08
CA GLU A 63 13.71 -12.03 -7.18
C GLU A 63 14.04 -11.27 -5.89
N GLU A 64 13.88 -11.91 -4.73
CA GLU A 64 14.23 -11.33 -3.43
C GLU A 64 15.74 -11.05 -3.35
N VAL A 65 16.10 -9.83 -2.98
CA VAL A 65 17.50 -9.42 -2.75
C VAL A 65 17.80 -9.33 -1.25
N ALA A 66 16.87 -8.75 -0.48
CA ALA A 66 17.01 -8.58 0.96
C ALA A 66 15.67 -8.24 1.62
N LYS A 67 15.54 -8.53 2.92
CA LYS A 67 14.46 -8.03 3.75
C LYS A 67 14.71 -6.60 4.19
N GLU A 68 13.66 -5.78 4.24
CA GLU A 68 13.71 -4.46 4.86
C GLU A 68 13.73 -4.61 6.39
N SER A 69 14.78 -4.12 7.04
CA SER A 69 15.00 -4.29 8.48
C SER A 69 14.43 -3.16 9.34
N GLN A 70 13.89 -2.09 8.73
CA GLN A 70 13.42 -0.91 9.46
C GLN A 70 11.98 -1.09 9.95
N LYS A 71 11.78 -0.96 11.26
CA LYS A 71 10.45 -0.82 11.86
C LYS A 71 9.96 0.62 11.66
N LYS A 72 8.86 0.79 10.93
CA LYS A 72 8.27 2.11 10.59
C LYS A 72 7.04 2.47 11.43
N GLU A 73 6.47 1.48 12.11
CA GLU A 73 5.27 1.66 12.91
C GLU A 73 5.52 2.44 14.21
N LEU A 74 4.53 3.24 14.61
CA LEU A 74 4.53 3.92 15.90
C LEU A 74 4.59 2.92 17.05
N PRO A 75 5.19 3.29 18.19
CA PRO A 75 5.16 2.47 19.41
C PRO A 75 3.75 2.40 20.04
N LEU A 76 2.80 3.20 19.59
CA LEU A 76 1.43 3.28 20.08
C LEU A 76 0.45 3.14 18.91
N ALA A 77 -0.61 2.36 19.11
CA ALA A 77 -1.73 2.28 18.17
C ALA A 77 -2.68 3.48 18.36
N VAL A 78 -2.68 4.40 17.38
CA VAL A 78 -3.57 5.56 17.37
C VAL A 78 -4.76 5.32 16.44
N THR A 79 -5.98 5.31 16.97
CA THR A 79 -7.22 5.23 16.17
C THR A 79 -7.85 6.61 16.06
N ILE A 80 -8.16 7.05 14.84
CA ILE A 80 -8.78 8.35 14.57
C ILE A 80 -10.27 8.16 14.30
N ALA A 81 -11.11 8.69 15.20
CA ALA A 81 -12.53 8.79 14.98
C ALA A 81 -12.87 10.16 14.37
N CYS A 82 -13.49 10.18 13.19
CA CYS A 82 -13.82 11.40 12.46
C CYS A 82 -15.29 11.42 12.03
N GLY A 83 -15.99 12.50 12.37
CA GLY A 83 -17.31 12.77 11.81
C GLY A 83 -17.22 13.05 10.31
N TYR A 84 -18.13 12.55 9.48
CA TYR A 84 -18.03 12.66 8.02
C TYR A 84 -17.77 14.11 7.56
N PRO A 85 -16.57 14.41 7.03
CA PRO A 85 -16.25 15.74 6.56
C PRO A 85 -16.80 15.94 5.14
N LYS A 86 -16.94 17.20 4.71
CA LYS A 86 -17.44 17.55 3.38
C LYS A 86 -16.30 17.54 2.34
N GLY A 87 -16.59 16.99 1.15
CA GLY A 87 -15.65 16.93 0.02
C GLY A 87 -14.44 16.06 0.34
N ASP A 88 -13.29 16.41 -0.25
CA ASP A 88 -12.08 15.57 -0.26
C ASP A 88 -11.27 15.63 1.05
N LYS A 89 -11.85 16.23 2.10
CA LYS A 89 -11.20 16.38 3.41
C LYS A 89 -10.95 15.04 4.09
N PHE A 90 -11.79 14.03 3.80
CA PHE A 90 -11.59 12.69 4.37
C PHE A 90 -10.35 12.04 3.77
N ASP A 91 -10.17 12.13 2.45
CA ASP A 91 -9.00 11.58 1.77
C ASP A 91 -7.71 12.23 2.25
N TRP A 92 -7.73 13.57 2.41
CA TRP A 92 -6.60 14.30 3.00
C TRP A 92 -6.29 13.81 4.43
N LEU A 93 -7.32 13.61 5.26
CA LEU A 93 -7.15 13.10 6.62
C LEU A 93 -6.54 11.70 6.62
N VAL A 94 -7.08 10.78 5.80
CA VAL A 94 -6.58 9.39 5.72
C VAL A 94 -5.14 9.38 5.24
N GLN A 95 -4.81 10.16 4.21
CA GLN A 95 -3.45 10.31 3.71
C GLN A 95 -2.49 10.80 4.82
N LYS A 96 -2.79 11.93 5.46
CA LYS A 96 -1.88 12.56 6.42
C LYS A 96 -1.76 11.79 7.72
N ALA A 97 -2.84 11.19 8.18
CA ALA A 97 -2.80 10.34 9.35
C ALA A 97 -2.04 9.03 9.10
N THR A 98 -2.15 8.44 7.90
CA THR A 98 -1.36 7.26 7.53
C THR A 98 0.13 7.59 7.46
N GLU A 99 0.49 8.74 6.86
CA GLU A 99 1.87 9.27 6.89
C GLU A 99 2.41 9.48 8.31
N LEU A 100 1.52 9.81 9.27
CA LEU A 100 1.86 9.99 10.69
C LEU A 100 1.76 8.70 11.53
N GLY A 101 1.40 7.55 10.94
CA GLY A 101 1.35 6.25 11.61
C GLY A 101 0.05 5.94 12.36
N ALA A 102 -1.08 6.51 11.95
CA ALA A 102 -2.38 6.10 12.47
C ALA A 102 -2.65 4.61 12.17
N ALA A 103 -3.14 3.89 13.18
CA ALA A 103 -3.39 2.45 13.11
C ALA A 103 -4.78 2.11 12.54
N ALA A 104 -5.76 2.98 12.75
CA ALA A 104 -7.13 2.76 12.28
C ALA A 104 -7.92 4.07 12.14
N PHE A 105 -8.98 4.00 11.33
CA PHE A 105 -9.91 5.10 11.06
C PHE A 105 -11.34 4.64 11.32
N ILE A 106 -12.11 5.47 12.02
CA ILE A 106 -13.53 5.25 12.27
C ILE A 106 -14.29 6.49 11.77
N GLY A 107 -14.94 6.36 10.62
CA GLY A 107 -15.89 7.36 10.12
C GLY A 107 -17.24 7.21 10.82
N PHE A 108 -17.87 8.31 11.23
CA PHE A 108 -19.22 8.26 11.82
C PHE A 108 -20.08 9.47 11.44
N PRO A 109 -21.43 9.34 11.44
CA PRO A 109 -22.32 10.47 11.28
C PRO A 109 -22.34 11.31 12.56
N ALA A 110 -21.62 12.43 12.58
CA ALA A 110 -21.62 13.35 13.70
C ALA A 110 -22.79 14.36 13.61
N LYS A 111 -23.12 15.02 14.72
CA LYS A 111 -24.21 16.03 14.78
C LYS A 111 -24.09 17.13 13.72
N THR A 112 -22.87 17.54 13.38
CA THR A 112 -22.58 18.58 12.39
C THR A 112 -22.12 18.02 11.04
N SER A 113 -22.21 16.70 10.83
CA SER A 113 -21.90 16.09 9.54
C SER A 113 -22.97 16.47 8.53
N ILE A 114 -22.56 17.22 7.50
CA ILE A 114 -23.44 17.62 6.40
C ILE A 114 -23.58 16.47 5.39
N VAL A 115 -22.56 15.62 5.30
CA VAL A 115 -22.52 14.48 4.40
C VAL A 115 -23.27 13.31 5.03
N LYS A 116 -24.26 12.80 4.31
CA LYS A 116 -24.94 11.53 4.61
C LYS A 116 -24.34 10.48 3.67
N TRP A 117 -23.59 9.52 4.21
CA TRP A 117 -23.22 8.34 3.45
C TRP A 117 -24.42 7.40 3.46
N ASP A 118 -24.94 7.09 2.28
CA ASP A 118 -25.99 6.09 2.17
C ASP A 118 -25.43 4.76 2.69
N GLN A 119 -26.09 4.20 3.71
CA GLN A 119 -25.91 2.82 4.07
C GLN A 119 -26.52 1.98 2.94
N LYS A 120 -25.77 1.77 1.88
CA LYS A 120 -26.06 0.66 0.98
C LYS A 120 -25.76 -0.61 1.77
N ASN A 121 -26.84 -1.22 2.24
CA ASN A 121 -26.88 -2.62 2.67
C ASN A 121 -26.37 -3.53 1.56
#